data_AF-A0A537ILW9-F1
#
_entry.id   AF-A0A537ILW9-F1
#
_cell.length_a   1.000
_cell.length_b   1.000
_cell.length_c   1.000
_cell.angle_alpha   90.00
_cell.angle_beta   90.00
_cell.angle_gamma   90.00
#
_symmetry.space_group_name_H-M   'P 1'
#
loop_
_entity.id
_entity.type
_entity.pdbx_description
1 polymer ?
#
loop_
_entity_poly.entity_id
_entity_poly.type
_entity_poly.pdbx_seq_one_letter_code
_entity_poly.pdbx_strand_id
1 'polypeptide(L)'
;MDILVAMASGPIEKLVGVYLLHTVRETQSGFKLDPDGTFQFFFSYGALDRHGRGHFSIEDDIVILQSRPWSGQDFALVESSTSGRGITVRISDKNPVLQKHSFASLKKGEEGTWLYPDTKGEMHFPENEAEIITLAFEFSPERFTFFPVPNKEHNYFEFRLEPWVMEVFFNKFPLKIKRHVLLGKHPLLKGEEFIYEKA
;
A
#
# COMPACT_ATOMS: atom_id res chain seq x y z
N MET A 1 49.30 -22.09 19.02
CA MET A 1 49.24 -21.56 17.64
C MET A 1 47.81 -21.79 17.20
N ASP A 2 46.94 -20.87 17.59
CA ASP A 2 45.49 -21.02 17.44
C ASP A 2 45.11 -20.64 16.00
N ILE A 3 44.55 -21.61 15.29
CA ILE A 3 44.01 -21.41 13.95
C ILE A 3 42.66 -20.72 14.12
N LEU A 4 42.65 -19.41 13.90
CA LEU A 4 41.42 -18.65 13.75
C LEU A 4 40.78 -19.07 12.41
N VAL A 5 39.74 -19.90 12.45
CA VAL A 5 38.91 -20.18 11.28
C VAL A 5 38.07 -18.92 11.03
N ALA A 6 38.45 -18.13 10.03
CA ALA A 6 37.59 -17.09 9.50
C ALA A 6 36.39 -17.76 8.83
N MET A 7 35.25 -17.79 9.53
CA MET A 7 33.97 -18.16 8.95
C MET A 7 33.66 -17.14 7.85
N ALA A 8 33.65 -17.58 6.59
CA ALA A 8 33.18 -16.75 5.50
C ALA A 8 31.71 -16.40 5.77
N SER A 9 31.42 -15.10 5.87
CA SER A 9 30.05 -14.64 6.07
C SER A 9 29.17 -15.11 4.92
N GLY A 10 28.06 -15.77 5.25
CA GLY A 10 27.12 -16.30 4.27
C GLY A 10 26.56 -15.19 3.37
N PRO A 11 25.98 -15.52 2.19
CA PRO A 11 25.40 -14.54 1.27
C PRO A 11 24.43 -13.56 1.94
N ILE A 12 23.64 -14.05 2.91
CA ILE A 12 22.70 -13.27 3.70
C ILE A 12 23.41 -12.25 4.60
N GLU A 13 24.48 -12.64 5.32
CA GLU A 13 25.18 -11.74 6.24
C GLU A 13 25.80 -10.53 5.54
N LYS A 14 26.27 -10.72 4.30
CA LYS A 14 26.78 -9.60 3.48
C LYS A 14 25.66 -8.69 2.97
N LEU A 15 24.46 -9.25 2.79
CA LEU A 15 23.29 -8.56 2.28
C LEU A 15 22.53 -7.78 3.37
N VAL A 16 22.52 -8.24 4.62
CA VAL A 16 21.87 -7.53 5.74
C VAL A 16 22.33 -6.07 5.82
N GLY A 17 21.38 -5.17 6.01
CA GLY A 17 21.65 -3.73 6.15
C GLY A 17 20.50 -2.85 5.66
N VAL A 18 20.75 -1.54 5.67
CA VAL A 18 19.83 -0.52 5.17
C VAL A 18 20.29 -0.07 3.80
N TYR A 19 19.36 -0.08 2.84
CA TYR A 19 19.58 0.32 1.45
C TYR A 19 18.69 1.52 1.13
N LEU A 20 19.30 2.66 0.80
CA LEU A 20 18.62 3.92 0.60
C LEU A 20 18.60 4.32 -0.86
N LEU A 21 17.45 4.81 -1.33
CA LEU A 21 17.28 5.36 -2.66
C LEU A 21 18.13 6.64 -2.80
N HIS A 22 19.07 6.64 -3.73
CA HIS A 22 20.02 7.75 -3.90
C HIS A 22 19.61 8.75 -5.01
N THR A 23 18.75 8.34 -5.94
CA THR A 23 18.64 9.01 -7.26
C THR A 23 17.45 9.95 -7.43
N VAL A 24 16.55 10.07 -6.46
CA VAL A 24 15.29 10.81 -6.60
C VAL A 24 15.25 11.99 -5.63
N ARG A 25 15.22 13.21 -6.16
CA ARG A 25 15.10 14.43 -5.35
C ARG A 25 13.78 14.42 -4.58
N GLU A 26 13.82 14.95 -3.35
CA GLU A 26 12.64 15.14 -2.47
C GLU A 26 11.90 13.85 -2.10
N THR A 27 12.46 12.68 -2.43
CA THR A 27 11.93 11.38 -2.06
C THR A 27 12.96 10.66 -1.20
N GLN A 28 12.53 10.16 -0.05
CA GLN A 28 13.32 9.22 0.73
C GLN A 28 12.63 7.87 0.68
N SER A 29 13.36 6.84 0.30
CA SER A 29 12.84 5.48 0.31
C SER A 29 13.96 4.50 0.50
N GLY A 30 13.64 3.31 0.99
CA GLY A 30 14.64 2.30 1.14
C GLY A 30 14.10 1.01 1.72
N PHE A 31 15.01 0.06 1.80
CA PHE A 31 14.79 -1.26 2.37
C PHE A 31 15.73 -1.49 3.54
N LYS A 32 15.23 -2.09 4.60
CA LYS A 32 16.05 -2.69 5.65
C LYS A 32 15.91 -4.20 5.51
N LEU A 33 17.02 -4.90 5.33
CA LEU A 33 17.10 -6.36 5.29
C LEU A 33 17.68 -6.84 6.62
N ASP A 34 16.90 -7.61 7.37
CA ASP A 34 17.24 -8.09 8.70
C ASP A 34 17.85 -9.51 8.65
N PRO A 35 18.71 -9.89 9.62
CA PRO A 35 19.37 -11.20 9.63
C PRO A 35 18.44 -12.41 9.70
N ASP A 36 17.21 -12.22 10.19
CA ASP A 36 16.19 -13.26 10.32
C ASP A 36 15.42 -13.53 9.02
N GLY A 37 15.83 -12.90 7.90
CA GLY A 37 15.19 -13.04 6.60
C GLY A 37 13.95 -12.16 6.43
N THR A 38 13.71 -11.21 7.35
CA THR A 38 12.65 -10.21 7.21
C THR A 38 13.13 -8.94 6.54
N PHE A 39 12.20 -8.18 5.95
CA PHE A 39 12.49 -6.84 5.45
C PHE A 39 11.46 -5.81 5.92
N GLN A 40 11.91 -4.56 5.91
CA GLN A 40 11.07 -3.38 6.03
C GLN A 40 11.31 -2.47 4.83
N PHE A 41 10.25 -1.84 4.36
CA PHE A 41 10.27 -0.82 3.33
C PHE A 41 9.73 0.48 3.92
N PHE A 42 10.32 1.60 3.51
CA PHE A 42 9.75 2.92 3.76
C PHE A 42 9.78 3.76 2.48
N PHE A 43 8.83 4.68 2.41
CA PHE A 43 8.72 5.70 1.38
C PHE A 43 8.19 6.97 2.01
N SER A 44 8.85 8.09 1.75
CA SER A 44 8.49 9.41 2.21
C SER A 44 8.62 10.38 1.04
N TYR A 45 7.53 11.09 0.75
CA TYR A 45 7.48 12.12 -0.29
C TYR A 45 6.59 13.28 0.19
N GLY A 46 7.20 14.44 0.44
CA GLY A 46 6.50 15.56 1.07
C GLY A 46 5.97 15.18 2.47
N ALA A 47 4.64 15.19 2.64
CA ALA A 47 3.97 14.79 3.89
C ALA A 47 3.40 13.35 3.85
N LEU A 48 3.63 12.61 2.76
CA LEU A 48 3.15 11.25 2.58
C LEU A 48 4.22 10.25 3.01
N ASP A 49 3.91 9.48 4.06
CA ASP A 49 4.72 8.35 4.50
C ASP A 49 4.00 7.02 4.27
N ARG A 50 4.69 6.07 3.64
CA ARG A 50 4.22 4.69 3.44
C ARG A 50 5.29 3.70 3.87
N HIS A 51 4.83 2.55 4.31
CA HIS A 51 5.70 1.49 4.81
C HIS A 51 5.25 0.13 4.29
N GLY A 52 6.16 -0.82 4.26
CA GLY A 52 5.86 -2.20 3.90
C GLY A 52 6.76 -3.15 4.67
N ARG A 53 6.38 -4.43 4.74
CA ARG A 53 7.18 -5.44 5.42
C ARG A 53 6.93 -6.83 4.87
N GLY A 54 7.82 -7.76 5.17
CA GLY A 54 7.66 -9.15 4.80
C GLY A 54 8.93 -9.95 5.01
N HIS A 55 9.10 -10.98 4.18
CA HIS A 55 10.31 -11.80 4.15
C HIS A 55 11.03 -11.61 2.82
N PHE A 56 12.32 -11.87 2.82
CA PHE A 56 13.11 -11.93 1.60
C PHE A 56 13.78 -13.30 1.45
N SER A 57 13.95 -13.72 0.21
CA SER A 57 14.81 -14.83 -0.18
C SER A 57 15.89 -14.34 -1.14
N ILE A 58 16.92 -15.16 -1.32
CA ILE A 58 17.97 -14.93 -2.31
C ILE A 58 17.93 -16.09 -3.30
N GLU A 59 17.78 -15.78 -4.57
CA GLU A 59 17.89 -16.72 -5.68
C GLU A 59 18.96 -16.19 -6.63
N ASP A 60 20.08 -16.91 -6.73
CA ASP A 60 21.30 -16.45 -7.40
C ASP A 60 21.76 -15.06 -6.92
N ASP A 61 21.75 -14.05 -7.80
CA ASP A 61 22.10 -12.66 -7.51
C ASP A 61 20.85 -11.76 -7.35
N ILE A 62 19.70 -12.32 -6.96
CA ILE A 62 18.43 -11.60 -6.83
C ILE A 62 17.88 -11.75 -5.41
N VAL A 63 17.59 -10.62 -4.78
CA VAL A 63 16.74 -10.54 -3.58
C VAL A 63 15.29 -10.50 -4.03
N ILE A 64 14.47 -11.40 -3.48
CA ILE A 64 13.04 -11.43 -3.77
C ILE A 64 12.28 -11.05 -2.50
N LEU A 65 11.57 -9.93 -2.53
CA LEU A 65 10.79 -9.42 -1.40
C LEU A 65 9.32 -9.90 -1.50
N GLN A 66 8.80 -10.44 -0.41
CA GLN A 66 7.44 -10.96 -0.32
C GLN A 66 6.76 -10.51 0.97
N SER A 67 5.70 -9.71 0.83
CA SER A 67 4.76 -9.41 1.91
C SER A 67 3.68 -10.48 2.03
N ARG A 68 2.84 -10.36 3.06
CA ARG A 68 1.51 -11.00 3.01
C ARG A 68 0.76 -10.54 1.75
N PRO A 69 -0.09 -11.37 1.14
CA PRO A 69 -0.94 -10.93 0.05
C PRO A 69 -1.84 -9.76 0.49
N TRP A 70 -2.00 -8.75 -0.37
CA TRP A 70 -3.03 -7.74 -0.17
C TRP A 70 -4.41 -8.38 -0.34
N SER A 71 -5.34 -8.07 0.56
CA SER A 71 -6.71 -8.61 0.53
C SER A 71 -7.56 -8.10 -0.62
N GLY A 72 -7.12 -7.03 -1.31
CA GLY A 72 -7.97 -6.27 -2.24
C GLY A 72 -9.02 -5.40 -1.54
N GLN A 73 -8.97 -5.32 -0.21
CA GLN A 73 -9.95 -4.66 0.64
C GLN A 73 -9.22 -3.75 1.63
N ASP A 74 -9.21 -2.45 1.32
CA ASP A 74 -8.68 -1.39 2.18
C ASP A 74 -9.79 -0.69 2.97
N PHE A 75 -11.05 -1.00 2.65
CA PHE A 75 -12.24 -0.54 3.34
C PHE A 75 -13.08 -1.73 3.78
N ALA A 76 -13.70 -1.63 4.95
CA ALA A 76 -14.63 -2.62 5.45
C ALA A 76 -15.99 -1.99 5.73
N LEU A 77 -17.06 -2.67 5.30
CA LEU A 77 -18.43 -2.27 5.63
C LEU A 77 -18.64 -2.42 7.15
N VAL A 78 -19.08 -1.34 7.78
CA VAL A 78 -19.49 -1.31 9.18
C VAL A 78 -20.96 -1.65 9.29
N GLU A 79 -21.79 -0.95 8.51
CA GLU A 79 -23.23 -1.20 8.45
C GLU A 79 -23.81 -0.77 7.10
N SER A 80 -24.98 -1.30 6.78
CA SER A 80 -25.79 -0.83 5.66
C SER A 80 -27.26 -0.91 6.01
N SER A 81 -28.05 0.00 5.46
CA SER A 81 -29.48 0.13 5.76
C SER A 81 -30.21 0.88 4.65
N THR A 82 -31.52 1.01 4.79
CA THR A 82 -32.35 1.91 3.98
C THR A 82 -32.54 3.22 4.75
N SER A 83 -32.12 4.34 4.17
CA SER A 83 -32.20 5.67 4.77
C SER A 83 -32.32 6.76 3.70
N GLY A 84 -33.29 7.67 3.86
CA GLY A 84 -33.42 8.85 3.00
C GLY A 84 -33.72 8.56 1.53
N ARG A 85 -33.27 9.44 0.63
CA ARG A 85 -33.36 9.31 -0.84
C ARG A 85 -31.97 9.32 -1.44
N GLY A 86 -31.80 8.64 -2.57
CA GLY A 86 -30.49 8.45 -3.19
C GLY A 86 -29.59 7.53 -2.38
N ILE A 87 -28.34 7.35 -2.83
CA ILE A 87 -27.35 6.54 -2.14
C ILE A 87 -26.42 7.42 -1.31
N THR A 88 -26.17 7.02 -0.07
CA THR A 88 -25.19 7.64 0.82
C THR A 88 -24.10 6.63 1.15
N VAL A 89 -22.86 7.00 0.85
CA VAL A 89 -21.67 6.28 1.29
C VAL A 89 -20.98 7.12 2.34
N ARG A 90 -20.75 6.56 3.53
CA ARG A 90 -20.10 7.26 4.63
C ARG A 90 -18.77 6.62 4.97
N ILE A 91 -17.75 7.46 5.19
CA ILE A 91 -16.46 7.05 5.75
C ILE A 91 -16.43 7.41 7.23
N SER A 92 -16.34 6.39 8.07
CA SER A 92 -16.32 6.50 9.52
C SER A 92 -14.89 6.31 10.03
N ASP A 93 -14.24 7.42 10.37
CA ASP A 93 -12.90 7.41 10.96
C ASP A 93 -12.78 8.52 12.01
N LYS A 94 -11.98 8.29 13.05
CA LYS A 94 -11.69 9.29 14.08
C LYS A 94 -10.71 10.35 13.55
N ASN A 95 -9.91 10.01 12.55
CA ASN A 95 -8.98 10.91 11.90
C ASN A 95 -9.66 11.59 10.70
N PRO A 96 -9.96 12.90 10.77
CA PRO A 96 -10.65 13.61 9.69
C PRO A 96 -9.84 13.66 8.38
N VAL A 97 -8.52 13.46 8.44
CA VAL A 97 -7.68 13.35 7.23
C VAL A 97 -8.01 12.07 6.48
N LEU A 98 -8.11 10.93 7.17
CA LEU A 98 -8.43 9.65 6.54
C LEU A 98 -9.83 9.67 5.91
N GLN A 99 -10.77 10.29 6.63
CA GLN A 99 -12.12 10.52 6.11
C GLN A 99 -12.08 11.39 4.84
N LYS A 100 -11.51 12.60 4.91
CA LYS A 100 -11.51 13.58 3.81
C LYS A 100 -10.83 13.09 2.53
N HIS A 101 -9.79 12.27 2.67
CA HIS A 101 -9.01 11.77 1.54
C HIS A 101 -9.47 10.39 1.05
N SER A 102 -10.57 9.88 1.58
CA SER A 102 -11.30 8.73 1.03
C SER A 102 -12.36 9.23 0.05
N PHE A 103 -12.61 8.50 -1.03
CA PHE A 103 -13.60 8.90 -2.03
C PHE A 103 -14.25 7.66 -2.67
N ALA A 104 -15.45 7.82 -3.20
CA ALA A 104 -16.25 6.71 -3.71
C ALA A 104 -16.88 6.99 -5.07
N SER A 105 -17.22 5.92 -5.78
CA SER A 105 -17.98 5.92 -7.02
C SER A 105 -18.96 4.75 -7.02
N LEU A 106 -20.12 4.91 -7.67
CA LEU A 106 -21.08 3.81 -7.91
C LEU A 106 -20.80 3.04 -9.21
N LYS A 107 -19.64 3.27 -9.81
CA LYS A 107 -19.11 2.58 -10.99
C LYS A 107 -17.79 1.90 -10.65
N LYS A 108 -17.22 1.15 -11.60
CA LYS A 108 -15.92 0.46 -11.42
C LYS A 108 -14.72 1.40 -11.58
N GLY A 109 -14.76 2.55 -10.90
CA GLY A 109 -13.68 3.54 -10.92
C GLY A 109 -13.55 4.33 -12.23
N GLU A 110 -14.68 4.53 -12.94
CA GLU A 110 -14.73 5.33 -14.16
C GLU A 110 -14.36 6.80 -13.88
N GLU A 111 -13.60 7.42 -14.78
CA GLU A 111 -13.20 8.82 -14.66
C GLU A 111 -14.42 9.75 -14.55
N GLY A 112 -14.35 10.77 -13.69
CA GLY A 112 -15.44 11.73 -13.48
C GLY A 112 -16.62 11.24 -12.62
N THR A 113 -16.57 10.00 -12.10
CA THR A 113 -17.66 9.43 -11.27
C THR A 113 -17.40 9.49 -9.77
N TRP A 114 -16.27 10.07 -9.37
CA TRP A 114 -15.81 10.11 -7.99
C TRP A 114 -16.44 11.25 -7.20
N LEU A 115 -16.98 10.93 -6.02
CA LEU A 115 -17.39 11.90 -5.03
C LEU A 115 -16.47 11.83 -3.81
N TYR A 116 -16.18 13.00 -3.26
CA TYR A 116 -15.46 13.16 -2.00
C TYR A 116 -16.45 13.41 -0.87
N PRO A 117 -16.12 12.98 0.36
CA PRO A 117 -16.98 13.18 1.51
C PRO A 117 -17.11 14.66 1.87
N ASP A 118 -18.30 14.99 2.35
CA ASP A 118 -18.57 16.27 2.99
C ASP A 118 -17.94 16.37 4.39
N THR A 119 -18.30 17.41 5.15
CA THR A 119 -17.78 17.63 6.50
C THR A 119 -18.21 16.58 7.53
N LYS A 120 -19.17 15.71 7.21
CA LYS A 120 -19.63 14.60 8.05
C LYS A 120 -19.03 13.26 7.62
N GLY A 121 -18.28 13.23 6.53
CA GLY A 121 -17.77 12.00 5.94
C GLY A 121 -18.71 11.35 4.95
N GLU A 122 -19.75 12.05 4.49
CA GLU A 122 -20.80 11.49 3.65
C GLU A 122 -20.62 11.89 2.18
N MET A 123 -20.80 10.92 1.29
CA MET A 123 -20.86 11.10 -0.15
C MET A 123 -22.28 10.77 -0.61
N HIS A 124 -22.96 11.76 -1.19
CA HIS A 124 -24.36 11.63 -1.61
C HIS A 124 -24.47 11.52 -3.12
N PHE A 125 -25.03 10.40 -3.56
CA PHE A 125 -25.25 10.05 -4.95
C PHE A 125 -26.75 10.20 -5.28
N PRO A 126 -27.11 10.83 -6.41
CA PRO A 126 -28.51 10.98 -6.81
C PRO A 126 -29.17 9.65 -7.23
N GLU A 127 -28.38 8.63 -7.56
CA GLU A 127 -28.85 7.29 -7.90
C GLU A 127 -29.56 6.61 -6.72
N ASN A 128 -30.61 5.86 -7.02
CA ASN A 128 -31.37 5.13 -5.99
C ASN A 128 -30.92 3.67 -5.84
N GLU A 129 -30.13 3.15 -6.78
CA GLU A 129 -29.62 1.78 -6.79
C GLU A 129 -28.16 1.77 -7.23
N ALA A 130 -27.39 0.83 -6.67
CA ALA A 130 -26.02 0.56 -7.09
C ALA A 130 -25.78 -0.95 -7.08
N GLU A 131 -25.05 -1.43 -8.08
CA GLU A 131 -24.56 -2.81 -8.09
C GLU A 131 -23.22 -2.93 -7.38
N ILE A 132 -22.46 -1.84 -7.37
CA ILE A 132 -21.11 -1.78 -6.82
C ILE A 132 -20.84 -0.40 -6.22
N ILE A 133 -20.09 -0.39 -5.13
CA ILE A 133 -19.47 0.81 -4.56
C ILE A 133 -17.97 0.60 -4.69
N THR A 134 -17.30 1.49 -5.41
CA THR A 134 -15.83 1.50 -5.49
C THR A 134 -15.32 2.56 -4.54
N LEU A 135 -14.42 2.17 -3.64
CA LEU A 135 -13.78 3.05 -2.65
C LEU A 135 -12.29 3.17 -2.96
N ALA A 136 -11.76 4.36 -2.76
CA ALA A 136 -10.36 4.68 -2.98
C ALA A 136 -9.84 5.60 -1.88
N PHE A 137 -8.53 5.58 -1.68
CA PHE A 137 -7.84 6.45 -0.74
C PHE A 137 -6.72 7.19 -1.44
N GLU A 138 -6.71 8.52 -1.33
CA GLU A 138 -5.81 9.39 -2.11
C GLU A 138 -4.34 9.10 -1.87
N PHE A 139 -3.97 8.66 -0.65
CA PHE A 139 -2.60 8.33 -0.29
C PHE A 139 -2.18 6.90 -0.68
N SER A 140 -3.10 6.11 -1.26
CA SER A 140 -2.81 4.83 -1.92
C SER A 140 -3.52 4.75 -3.26
N PRO A 141 -3.18 5.63 -4.22
CA PRO A 141 -3.92 5.81 -5.46
C PRO A 141 -3.82 4.61 -6.41
N GLU A 142 -2.91 3.68 -6.15
CA GLU A 142 -2.76 2.43 -6.91
C GLU A 142 -3.78 1.35 -6.53
N ARG A 143 -4.62 1.59 -5.52
CA ARG A 143 -5.55 0.60 -4.96
C ARG A 143 -6.98 1.07 -4.92
N PHE A 144 -7.87 0.13 -5.25
CA PHE A 144 -9.31 0.29 -5.20
C PHE A 144 -9.93 -0.87 -4.43
N THR A 145 -10.91 -0.55 -3.58
CA THR A 145 -11.79 -1.54 -2.99
C THR A 145 -13.08 -1.58 -3.78
N PHE A 146 -13.36 -2.73 -4.39
CA PHE A 146 -14.60 -2.98 -5.11
C PHE A 146 -15.57 -3.73 -4.19
N PHE A 147 -16.65 -3.07 -3.80
CA PHE A 147 -17.66 -3.61 -2.90
C PHE A 147 -18.96 -3.90 -3.66
N PRO A 148 -19.27 -5.17 -4.00
CA PRO A 148 -20.56 -5.54 -4.55
C PRO A 148 -21.65 -5.30 -3.52
N VAL A 149 -22.72 -4.59 -3.90
CA VAL A 149 -23.84 -4.28 -3.00
C VAL A 149 -24.63 -5.57 -2.72
N PRO A 150 -24.67 -6.06 -1.46
CA PRO A 150 -25.28 -7.35 -1.16
C PRO A 150 -26.81 -7.29 -1.11
N ASN A 151 -27.38 -6.19 -0.59
CA ASN A 151 -28.81 -5.94 -0.56
C ASN A 151 -29.14 -4.71 -1.41
N LYS A 152 -29.88 -4.90 -2.50
CA LYS A 152 -30.28 -3.83 -3.42
C LYS A 152 -31.29 -2.84 -2.84
N GLU A 153 -31.94 -3.18 -1.73
CA GLU A 153 -32.84 -2.27 -1.00
C GLU A 153 -32.09 -1.28 -0.12
N HIS A 154 -30.81 -1.55 0.18
CA HIS A 154 -29.99 -0.66 0.98
C HIS A 154 -29.47 0.47 0.10
N ASN A 155 -29.57 1.70 0.63
CA ASN A 155 -29.05 2.91 0.00
C ASN A 155 -28.15 3.71 0.94
N TYR A 156 -27.91 3.23 2.16
CA TYR A 156 -26.90 3.78 3.07
C TYR A 156 -25.84 2.71 3.34
N PHE A 157 -24.57 3.10 3.23
CA PHE A 157 -23.42 2.21 3.45
C PHE A 157 -22.34 2.96 4.23
N GLU A 158 -22.01 2.49 5.43
CA GLU A 158 -20.93 3.05 6.24
C GLU A 158 -19.71 2.14 6.16
N PHE A 159 -18.55 2.72 5.86
CA PHE A 159 -17.27 2.05 5.75
C PHE A 159 -16.26 2.63 6.73
N ARG A 160 -15.34 1.80 7.19
CA ARG A 160 -14.11 2.21 7.88
C ARG A 160 -12.90 1.85 7.03
N LEU A 161 -11.79 2.55 7.20
CA LEU A 161 -10.51 2.16 6.62
C LEU A 161 -9.91 1.01 7.43
N GLU A 162 -9.29 0.06 6.74
CA GLU A 162 -8.52 -0.99 7.40
C GLU A 162 -7.12 -0.48 7.79
N PRO A 163 -6.51 -1.00 8.88
CA PRO A 163 -5.22 -0.48 9.38
C PRO A 163 -4.05 -0.53 8.39
N TRP A 164 -4.17 -1.33 7.33
CA TRP A 164 -3.15 -1.49 6.28
C TRP A 164 -3.37 -0.59 5.06
N VAL A 165 -4.32 0.35 5.10
CA VAL A 165 -4.63 1.26 3.98
C VAL A 165 -3.45 2.15 3.54
N MET A 166 -2.34 2.17 4.29
CA MET A 166 -1.08 2.83 3.90
C MET A 166 0.09 1.87 3.67
N GLU A 167 -0.11 0.57 3.93
CA GLU A 167 0.91 -0.45 3.75
C GLU A 167 1.19 -0.68 2.26
N VAL A 168 2.44 -0.86 1.88
CA VAL A 168 2.88 -1.26 0.54
C VAL A 168 3.13 -2.76 0.57
N PHE A 169 2.45 -3.47 -0.32
CA PHE A 169 2.51 -4.92 -0.41
C PHE A 169 3.45 -5.36 -1.54
N PHE A 170 4.37 -6.26 -1.23
CA PHE A 170 5.33 -6.82 -2.18
C PHE A 170 4.92 -8.23 -2.58
N ASN A 171 4.89 -8.51 -3.88
CA ASN A 171 4.62 -9.83 -4.42
C ASN A 171 5.76 -10.25 -5.34
N LYS A 172 6.61 -11.16 -4.85
CA LYS A 172 7.84 -11.62 -5.51
C LYS A 172 8.63 -10.48 -6.16
N PHE A 173 8.82 -9.39 -5.42
CA PHE A 173 9.41 -8.16 -5.95
C PHE A 173 10.93 -8.32 -6.04
N PRO A 174 11.53 -8.29 -7.25
CA PRO A 174 12.93 -8.62 -7.43
C PRO A 174 13.82 -7.37 -7.35
N LEU A 175 14.96 -7.52 -6.68
CA LEU A 175 16.08 -6.57 -6.68
C LEU A 175 17.38 -7.31 -6.96
N LYS A 176 18.11 -6.89 -7.99
CA LYS A 176 19.42 -7.46 -8.33
C LYS A 176 20.49 -6.97 -7.37
N ILE A 177 21.28 -7.91 -6.86
CA ILE A 177 22.43 -7.66 -6.01
C ILE A 177 23.61 -7.25 -6.91
N LYS A 178 24.25 -6.11 -6.62
CA LYS A 178 25.49 -5.72 -7.29
C LYS A 178 26.43 -5.03 -6.30
N ARG A 179 27.45 -5.75 -5.83
CA ARG A 179 28.41 -5.25 -4.82
C ARG A 179 27.69 -4.76 -3.55
N HIS A 180 27.60 -3.44 -3.36
CA HIS A 180 26.98 -2.79 -2.20
C HIS A 180 25.66 -2.08 -2.55
N VAL A 181 25.05 -2.42 -3.67
CA VAL A 181 23.77 -1.84 -4.09
C VAL A 181 22.75 -2.91 -4.44
N LEU A 182 21.48 -2.53 -4.31
CA LEU A 182 20.33 -3.23 -4.88
C LEU A 182 19.81 -2.42 -6.08
N LEU A 183 19.54 -3.12 -7.18
CA LEU A 183 19.07 -2.54 -8.44
C LEU A 183 17.72 -3.11 -8.81
N GLY A 184 16.77 -2.28 -9.21
CA GLY A 184 15.49 -2.74 -9.72
C GLY A 184 14.45 -1.64 -9.76
N LYS A 185 13.17 -2.01 -9.91
CA LYS A 185 12.07 -1.04 -9.90
C LYS A 185 11.88 -0.44 -8.52
N HIS A 186 11.06 0.60 -8.45
CA HIS A 186 10.53 1.14 -7.20
C HIS A 186 9.05 0.73 -7.07
N PRO A 187 8.57 0.32 -5.88
CA PRO A 187 7.20 -0.16 -5.73
C PRO A 187 6.12 0.90 -6.01
N LEU A 188 6.45 2.18 -5.84
CA LEU A 188 5.51 3.31 -5.97
C LEU A 188 5.89 4.37 -7.02
N LEU A 189 7.07 4.31 -7.63
CA LEU A 189 7.54 5.34 -8.56
C LEU A 189 7.59 4.78 -9.99
N LYS A 190 7.34 5.65 -10.97
CA LYS A 190 7.52 5.32 -12.38
C LYS A 190 9.00 5.30 -12.73
N GLY A 191 9.44 4.26 -13.43
CA GLY A 191 10.83 4.07 -13.84
C GLY A 191 11.18 2.59 -13.89
N GLU A 192 12.19 2.25 -14.70
CA GLU A 192 12.57 0.84 -14.91
C GLU A 192 13.73 0.40 -14.01
N GLU A 193 14.61 1.31 -13.60
CA GLU A 193 15.77 1.00 -12.76
C GLU A 193 16.06 2.13 -11.77
N PHE A 194 16.14 1.77 -10.50
CA PHE A 194 16.51 2.59 -9.36
C PHE A 194 17.68 1.93 -8.63
N ILE A 195 18.50 2.74 -7.97
CA ILE A 195 19.67 2.31 -7.23
C ILE A 195 19.42 2.57 -5.75
N TYR A 196 19.50 1.50 -4.96
CA TYR A 196 19.46 1.56 -3.51
C TYR A 196 20.85 1.24 -2.97
N GLU A 197 21.50 2.23 -2.38
CA GLU A 197 22.86 2.12 -1.87
C GLU A 197 22.86 1.70 -0.41
N LYS A 198 23.73 0.77 -0.05
CA LYS A 198 23.90 0.37 1.35
C LYS A 198 24.48 1.54 2.15
N ALA A 199 23.78 1.92 3.22
CA ALA A 199 24.19 2.97 4.15
C ALA A 199 25.34 2.51 5.07
#